data_AF-A0A968Q277-F1
#
_entry.id   AF-A0A968Q277-F1
#
_cell.length_a   1.000
_cell.length_b   1.000
_cell.length_c   1.000
_cell.angle_alpha   90.00
_cell.angle_beta   90.00
_cell.angle_gamma   90.00
#
_symmetry.space_group_name_H-M   'P 1'
#
loop_
_entity.id
_entity.type
_entity.pdbx_description
1 polymer ?
#
loop_
_entity_poly.entity_id
_entity_poly.type
_entity_poly.pdbx_seq_one_letter_code
_entity_poly.pdbx_strand_id
1 'polypeptide(L)'
;MAASVPANSYPSDFPLQNAEVETVLKALIAQLEAYVFPEIAEKIQDDIDQRLEAGGYGDIKGGQQLADTLTAQLQKLSQDSNLRLHFSPIPLPHLEPATD
;
A
#
# COMPACT_ATOMS: atom_id res chain seq x y z
N MET A 1 -10.09 1.54 -25.76
CA MET A 1 -10.49 0.72 -24.60
C MET A 1 -9.81 1.30 -23.38
N ALA A 2 -10.47 2.24 -22.69
CA ALA A 2 -9.92 2.91 -21.52
C ALA A 2 -10.37 2.12 -20.28
N ALA A 3 -9.43 1.67 -19.46
CA ALA A 3 -9.76 1.17 -18.14
C ALA A 3 -10.27 2.36 -17.31
N SER A 4 -11.59 2.46 -17.18
CA SER A 4 -12.25 3.37 -16.26
C SER A 4 -11.82 3.01 -14.84
N VAL A 5 -10.85 3.76 -14.30
CA VAL A 5 -10.63 3.83 -12.86
C VAL A 5 -11.93 4.33 -12.26
N PRO A 6 -12.65 3.56 -11.41
CA PRO A 6 -13.85 4.07 -10.80
C PRO A 6 -13.47 5.28 -9.94
N ALA A 7 -14.19 6.39 -10.14
CA ALA A 7 -14.18 7.53 -9.24
C ALA A 7 -14.76 7.08 -7.88
N ASN A 8 -13.97 6.32 -7.13
CA ASN A 8 -14.33 5.84 -5.82
C ASN A 8 -14.31 7.08 -4.91
N SER A 9 -15.48 7.68 -4.72
CA SER A 9 -15.66 8.78 -3.77
C SER A 9 -15.52 8.18 -2.37
N TYR A 10 -14.29 8.13 -1.85
CA TYR A 10 -14.01 7.71 -0.48
C TYR A 10 -14.60 8.76 0.46
N PRO A 11 -15.78 8.53 1.09
CA PRO A 11 -16.47 9.56 1.88
C PRO A 11 -15.84 9.75 3.27
N SER A 12 -14.65 9.19 3.49
CA SER A 12 -13.91 9.16 4.75
C SER A 12 -12.43 9.49 4.49
N ASP A 13 -12.18 10.47 3.62
CA ASP A 13 -10.83 10.80 3.18
C ASP A 13 -10.06 11.48 4.32
N PHE A 14 -9.16 10.72 4.96
CA PHE A 14 -8.08 11.30 5.74
C PHE A 14 -7.07 11.90 4.75
N PRO A 15 -6.92 13.23 4.70
CA PRO A 15 -6.04 13.87 3.74
C PRO A 15 -4.60 13.50 4.09
N LEU A 16 -3.97 12.68 3.27
CA LEU A 16 -2.56 12.34 3.40
C LEU A 16 -1.70 13.42 2.75
N GLN A 17 -0.65 13.83 3.45
CA GLN A 17 0.43 14.60 2.85
C GLN A 17 1.42 13.69 2.11
N ASN A 18 2.14 14.22 1.12
CA ASN A 18 3.20 13.48 0.42
C ASN A 18 4.24 12.88 1.39
N ALA A 19 4.55 13.59 2.47
CA ALA A 19 5.46 13.10 3.51
C ALA A 19 4.90 11.87 4.26
N GLU A 20 3.57 11.79 4.47
CA GLU A 20 2.93 10.63 5.08
C GLU A 20 2.90 9.45 4.11
N VAL A 21 2.63 9.71 2.83
CA VAL A 21 2.70 8.69 1.78
C VAL A 21 4.10 8.07 1.72
N GLU A 22 5.15 8.90 1.69
CA GLU A 22 6.54 8.41 1.71
C GLU A 22 6.84 7.59 2.96
N THR A 23 6.36 8.04 4.14
CA THR A 23 6.53 7.32 5.40
C THR A 23 5.84 5.95 5.36
N VAL A 24 4.61 5.88 4.82
CA VAL A 24 3.87 4.62 4.66
C VAL A 24 4.58 3.68 3.68
N LEU A 25 5.10 4.21 2.57
CA LEU A 25 5.88 3.42 1.61
C LEU A 25 7.13 2.83 2.26
N LYS A 26 7.90 3.63 3.00
CA LYS A 26 9.09 3.14 3.72
C LYS A 26 8.73 2.08 4.77
N ALA A 27 7.63 2.26 5.49
CA ALA A 27 7.14 1.26 6.44
C ALA A 27 6.72 -0.03 5.73
N LEU A 28 6.07 0.06 4.57
CA LEU A 28 5.72 -1.10 3.74
C LEU A 28 6.96 -1.84 3.23
N ILE A 29 7.96 -1.11 2.75
CA ILE A 29 9.26 -1.65 2.30
C ILE A 29 9.93 -2.42 3.44
N ALA A 30 9.93 -1.90 4.67
CA ALA A 30 10.47 -2.60 5.83
C ALA A 30 9.62 -3.84 6.20
N GLN A 31 8.30 -3.76 6.09
CA GLN A 31 7.41 -4.90 6.35
C GLN A 31 7.61 -6.03 5.32
N LEU A 32 7.96 -5.67 4.08
CA LEU A 32 8.29 -6.62 3.01
C LEU A 32 9.58 -7.40 3.29
N GLU A 33 10.47 -6.94 4.17
CA GLU A 33 11.64 -7.74 4.59
C GLU A 33 11.23 -9.01 5.35
N ALA A 34 10.08 -8.98 6.04
CA ALA A 34 9.50 -10.15 6.71
C ALA A 34 8.69 -11.04 5.75
N TYR A 35 8.58 -10.67 4.47
CA TYR A 35 7.83 -11.43 3.49
C TYR A 35 8.57 -12.71 3.09
N VAL A 36 7.82 -13.81 2.94
CA VAL A 36 8.38 -15.15 2.71
C VAL A 36 9.12 -15.29 1.37
N PHE A 37 8.87 -14.39 0.41
CA PHE A 37 9.52 -14.38 -0.91
C PHE A 37 10.38 -13.12 -1.09
N PRO A 38 11.69 -13.17 -0.76
CA PRO A 38 12.58 -12.00 -0.85
C PRO A 38 12.73 -11.48 -2.29
N GLU A 39 12.72 -12.37 -3.29
CA GLU A 39 12.82 -11.99 -4.71
C GLU A 39 11.62 -11.16 -5.18
N ILE A 40 10.43 -11.44 -4.63
CA ILE A 40 9.21 -10.68 -4.90
C ILE A 40 9.20 -9.38 -4.11
N ALA A 41 9.67 -9.40 -2.86
CA ALA A 41 9.82 -8.21 -2.03
C ALA A 41 10.72 -7.17 -2.73
N GLU A 42 11.91 -7.54 -3.20
CA GLU A 42 12.81 -6.64 -3.93
C GLU A 42 12.13 -6.01 -5.16
N LYS A 43 11.40 -6.81 -5.95
CA LYS A 43 10.68 -6.31 -7.12
C LYS A 43 9.58 -5.31 -6.76
N ILE A 44 8.88 -5.54 -5.66
CA ILE A 44 7.87 -4.60 -5.16
C ILE A 44 8.53 -3.32 -4.67
N GLN A 45 9.64 -3.43 -3.93
CA GLN A 45 10.39 -2.28 -3.41
C GLN A 45 10.88 -1.40 -4.56
N ASP A 46 11.49 -1.98 -5.60
CA ASP A 46 11.97 -1.26 -6.79
C ASP A 46 10.82 -0.56 -7.55
N ASP A 47 9.68 -1.24 -7.76
CA ASP A 47 8.52 -0.66 -8.45
C ASP A 47 7.89 0.49 -7.66
N ILE A 48 7.82 0.35 -6.32
CA ILE A 48 7.35 1.41 -5.41
C ILE A 48 8.30 2.60 -5.46
N ASP A 49 9.61 2.38 -5.38
CA ASP A 49 10.62 3.44 -5.37
C ASP A 49 10.62 4.21 -6.69
N GLN A 50 10.66 3.51 -7.83
CA GLN A 50 10.54 4.13 -9.16
C GLN A 50 9.28 4.99 -9.29
N ARG A 51 8.14 4.49 -8.80
CA ARG A 51 6.86 5.20 -8.89
C ARG A 51 6.80 6.39 -7.93
N LEU A 52 7.49 6.31 -6.79
CA LEU A 52 7.67 7.41 -5.85
C LEU A 52 8.53 8.52 -6.46
N GLU A 53 9.69 8.18 -7.04
CA GLU A 53 10.56 9.14 -7.73
C GLU A 53 9.86 9.79 -8.93
N ALA A 54 9.03 9.04 -9.65
CA ALA A 54 8.21 9.56 -10.74
C ALA A 54 7.05 10.46 -10.27
N GLY A 55 6.83 10.60 -8.96
CA GLY A 55 5.72 11.38 -8.40
C GLY A 55 4.35 10.73 -8.60
N GLY A 56 4.30 9.43 -8.89
CA GLY A 56 3.06 8.69 -9.21
C GLY A 56 2.08 8.59 -8.04
N TYR A 57 2.55 8.82 -6.81
CA TYR A 57 1.71 8.87 -5.62
C TYR A 57 1.28 10.30 -5.23
N GLY A 58 1.76 11.34 -5.92
CA GLY A 58 1.45 12.74 -5.60
C GLY A 58 -0.01 13.14 -5.86
N ASP A 59 -0.72 12.39 -6.69
CA ASP A 59 -2.17 12.55 -6.93
C ASP A 59 -3.02 11.88 -5.83
N ILE A 60 -2.41 11.00 -5.03
CA ILE A 60 -3.11 10.29 -3.96
C ILE A 60 -3.23 11.19 -2.75
N LYS A 61 -4.45 11.66 -2.50
CA LYS A 61 -4.77 12.50 -1.33
C LYS A 61 -5.46 11.72 -0.22
N GLY A 62 -5.87 10.49 -0.49
CA GLY A 62 -6.64 9.66 0.43
C GLY A 62 -5.91 8.42 0.92
N GLY A 63 -5.95 8.17 2.24
CA GLY A 63 -5.38 6.94 2.82
C GLY A 63 -5.98 5.64 2.29
N GLN A 64 -7.29 5.62 2.03
CA GLN A 64 -7.94 4.46 1.41
C GLN A 64 -7.50 4.26 -0.05
N GLN A 65 -7.36 5.34 -0.81
CA GLN A 65 -6.90 5.29 -2.20
C GLN A 65 -5.46 4.80 -2.29
N LEU A 66 -4.58 5.24 -1.37
CA LEU A 66 -3.22 4.74 -1.26
C LEU A 66 -3.20 3.23 -0.99
N ALA A 67 -4.01 2.79 -0.03
CA ALA A 67 -4.08 1.39 0.36
C ALA A 67 -4.56 0.48 -0.77
N ASP A 68 -5.60 0.90 -1.50
CA ASP A 68 -6.14 0.15 -2.65
C ASP A 68 -5.10 0.08 -3.78
N THR A 69 -4.44 1.21 -4.09
CA THR A 69 -3.39 1.28 -5.12
C THR A 69 -2.23 0.36 -4.80
N LEU A 70 -1.71 0.43 -3.56
CA LEU A 70 -0.62 -0.42 -3.11
C LEU A 70 -1.04 -1.90 -3.10
N THR A 71 -2.26 -2.20 -2.66
CA THR A 71 -2.81 -3.57 -2.69
C THR A 71 -2.84 -4.13 -4.10
N ALA A 72 -3.37 -3.39 -5.07
CA ALA A 72 -3.43 -3.82 -6.45
C ALA A 72 -2.02 -4.05 -7.05
N GLN A 73 -1.06 -3.18 -6.70
CA GLN A 73 0.33 -3.30 -7.15
C GLN A 73 1.01 -4.54 -6.54
N LEU A 74 0.86 -4.74 -5.22
CA LEU A 74 1.35 -5.90 -4.48
C LEU A 74 0.83 -7.20 -5.08
N GLN A 75 -0.49 -7.33 -5.27
CA GLN A 75 -1.12 -8.53 -5.84
C GLN A 75 -0.66 -8.79 -7.28
N LYS A 76 -0.46 -7.75 -8.07
CA LYS A 76 -0.01 -7.88 -9.46
C LYS A 76 1.44 -8.36 -9.56
N LEU A 77 2.32 -7.86 -8.70
CA LEU A 77 3.75 -8.21 -8.70
C LEU A 77 4.03 -9.55 -8.03
N SER A 78 3.37 -9.81 -6.89
CA SER A 78 3.53 -11.08 -6.16
C SER A 78 2.72 -12.23 -6.74
N GLN A 79 1.71 -11.94 -7.57
CA GLN A 79 0.63 -12.87 -7.92
C GLN A 79 -0.06 -13.49 -6.70
N ASP A 80 0.12 -12.92 -5.50
CA ASP A 80 -0.50 -13.37 -4.27
C ASP A 80 -1.72 -12.50 -3.96
N SER A 81 -2.90 -13.11 -3.98
CA SER A 81 -4.15 -12.41 -3.65
C SER A 81 -4.36 -12.24 -2.14
N ASN A 82 -3.50 -12.83 -1.32
CA ASN A 82 -3.59 -12.73 0.15
C ASN A 82 -2.93 -11.44 0.65
N LEU A 83 -1.93 -10.92 -0.06
CA LEU A 83 -1.32 -9.62 0.18
C LEU A 83 -2.34 -8.49 -0.03
N ARG A 84 -2.76 -7.89 1.08
CA ARG A 84 -3.65 -6.73 1.10
C ARG A 84 -3.18 -5.72 2.13
N LEU A 85 -3.11 -4.47 1.71
CA LEU A 85 -2.87 -3.34 2.58
C LEU A 85 -4.21 -2.69 2.91
N HIS A 86 -4.50 -2.59 4.20
CA HIS A 86 -5.73 -1.98 4.69
C HIS A 86 -5.40 -0.71 5.45
N PHE A 87 -5.96 0.43 5.01
CA PHE A 87 -5.95 1.65 5.81
C PHE A 87 -7.03 1.55 6.89
N SER A 88 -6.65 1.73 8.14
CA SER A 88 -7.57 1.84 9.27
C SER A 88 -7.34 3.17 9.99
N PRO A 89 -8.34 4.08 10.02
CA PRO A 89 -8.23 5.35 10.75
C PRO A 89 -8.30 5.14 12.28
N ILE A 90 -8.73 3.96 12.72
CA ILE A 90 -8.73 3.54 14.12
C ILE A 90 -7.51 2.63 14.29
N PRO A 91 -6.66 2.85 15.31
CA PRO A 91 -5.58 1.94 15.61
C PRO A 91 -6.14 0.53 15.78
N LEU A 92 -5.60 -0.42 15.02
CA LEU A 92 -6.02 -1.81 15.09
C LEU A 92 -5.81 -2.30 16.53
N PRO A 93 -6.78 -3.02 17.11
CA PRO A 93 -6.57 -3.65 18.41
C PRO A 93 -5.33 -4.54 18.32
N HIS A 94 -4.43 -4.40 19.29
CA HIS A 94 -3.26 -5.25 19.39
C HIS A 94 -3.75 -6.67 19.65
N LEU A 95 -3.83 -7.48 18.60
CA LEU A 95 -4.12 -8.90 18.70
C LEU A 95 -2.84 -9.54 19.24
N GLU A 96 -2.76 -9.70 20.56
CA GLU A 96 -1.76 -10.57 21.16
C GLU A 96 -1.88 -11.95 20.49
N PRO A 97 -0.78 -12.55 20.00
CA PRO A 97 -0.85 -13.87 19.41
C PRO A 97 -1.41 -14.82 20.47
N ALA A 98 -2.60 -15.36 20.22
CA ALA A 98 -3.22 -16.34 21.09
C ALA A 98 -2.25 -17.52 21.22
N THR A 99 -1.56 -17.57 22.36
CA THR A 99 -0.73 -18.69 22.76
C THR A 99 -1.68 -19.69 23.40
N ASP A 100 -2.08 -20.71 22.65
CA ASP A 100 -2.73 -21.92 23.18
C ASP A 100 -1.67 -23.01 23.40
#